data_AF-A0AAN7S5X4-F1
#
_entry.id   AF-A0AAN7S5X4-F1
#
_cell.length_a   1.000
_cell.length_b   1.000
_cell.length_c   1.000
_cell.angle_alpha   90.00
_cell.angle_beta   90.00
_cell.angle_gamma   90.00
#
_symmetry.space_group_name_H-M   'P 1'
#
loop_
_entity.id
_entity.type
_entity.pdbx_description
1 polymer ?
#
loop_
_entity_poly.entity_id
_entity_poly.type
_entity_poly.pdbx_seq_one_letter_code
_entity_poly.pdbx_strand_id
1 'polypeptide(L)'
;MTIYDIPGIVAIAFPLSATSNNISGSFRVSEISSFNRDIFLESEFMASYVTNRPYLTTNKSGNIDIDANVNLNLNDAKLKPLPKVSPRNTKTNNRRKRRTAILTDTPVKDELERESNCY
;
A
#
# COMPACT_ATOMS: atom_id res chain seq x y z
N MET A 1 -30.76 -12.19 11.63
CA MET A 1 -29.62 -13.01 11.19
C MET A 1 -29.22 -13.92 12.34
N THR A 2 -29.53 -15.20 12.18
CA THR A 2 -29.19 -16.30 13.08
C THR A 2 -28.15 -17.20 12.41
N ILE A 3 -27.57 -18.14 13.15
CA ILE A 3 -26.57 -19.07 12.61
C ILE A 3 -27.10 -19.96 11.48
N TYR A 4 -28.43 -20.14 11.38
CA TYR A 4 -29.09 -20.93 10.33
C TYR A 4 -29.20 -20.21 8.99
N ASP A 5 -28.99 -18.89 8.97
CA ASP A 5 -29.02 -18.09 7.74
C ASP A 5 -27.68 -18.21 6.98
N ILE A 6 -26.59 -18.58 7.67
CA ILE A 6 -25.23 -18.65 7.13
C ILE A 6 -25.12 -19.61 5.95
N PRO A 7 -25.63 -20.87 6.02
CA PRO A 7 -25.52 -21.80 4.90
C PRO A 7 -26.19 -21.28 3.61
N GLY A 8 -27.35 -20.63 3.72
CA GLY A 8 -28.07 -20.07 2.56
C GLY A 8 -27.32 -18.92 1.90
N ILE A 9 -26.71 -18.04 2.70
CA ILE A 9 -25.89 -16.93 2.19
C ILE A 9 -24.62 -17.47 1.51
N VAL A 10 -23.94 -18.44 2.13
CA VAL A 10 -22.72 -19.05 1.57
C VAL A 10 -23.02 -19.76 0.26
N ALA A 11 -24.15 -20.49 0.17
CA ALA A 11 -24.57 -21.16 -1.06
C ALA A 11 -24.74 -20.20 -2.25
N ILE A 12 -25.19 -18.97 -1.99
CA ILE A 12 -25.35 -17.94 -3.03
C ILE A 12 -24.03 -17.21 -3.29
N ALA A 13 -23.34 -16.78 -2.25
CA ALA A 13 -22.15 -15.94 -2.35
C ALA A 13 -20.94 -16.69 -2.94
N PHE A 14 -20.77 -17.98 -2.61
CA PHE A 14 -19.62 -18.77 -3.05
C PHE A 14 -19.48 -18.85 -4.58
N PRO A 15 -20.47 -19.34 -5.35
CA PRO A 15 -20.37 -19.39 -6.80
C PRO A 15 -20.32 -18.00 -7.44
N LEU A 16 -20.98 -17.00 -6.87
CA LEU A 16 -20.94 -15.63 -7.39
C LEU A 16 -19.54 -15.01 -7.24
N SER A 17 -18.85 -15.25 -6.13
CA SER A 17 -17.50 -14.73 -5.88
C SER A 17 -16.47 -15.23 -6.90
N ALA A 18 -16.63 -16.48 -7.35
CA ALA A 18 -15.73 -17.14 -8.29
C ALA A 18 -16.04 -16.84 -9.78
N THR A 19 -16.86 -15.84 -10.07
CA THR A 19 -17.12 -15.40 -11.45
C THR A 19 -15.99 -14.53 -11.98
N SER A 20 -15.69 -14.63 -13.28
CA SER A 20 -14.66 -13.82 -13.94
C SER A 20 -14.86 -12.31 -13.71
N ASN A 21 -16.11 -11.85 -13.70
CA ASN A 21 -16.46 -10.44 -13.47
C ASN A 21 -16.09 -9.96 -12.05
N ASN A 22 -16.38 -10.77 -11.03
CA ASN A 22 -16.06 -10.40 -9.64
C ASN A 22 -14.56 -10.51 -9.34
N ILE A 23 -13.89 -11.51 -9.93
CA ILE A 23 -12.44 -11.68 -9.85
C ILE A 23 -11.75 -10.49 -10.53
N SER A 24 -12.05 -10.20 -11.80
CA SER A 24 -11.42 -9.09 -12.55
C SER A 24 -11.73 -7.71 -11.96
N GLY A 25 -12.93 -7.51 -11.41
CA GLY A 25 -13.28 -6.29 -10.69
C GLY A 25 -12.39 -6.01 -9.48
N SER A 26 -12.00 -7.05 -8.72
CA SER A 26 -11.09 -6.90 -7.57
C SER A 26 -9.69 -6.44 -7.97
N PHE A 27 -9.21 -6.90 -9.13
CA PHE A 27 -7.91 -6.49 -9.70
C PHE A 27 -7.95 -5.07 -10.25
N ARG A 28 -9.08 -4.67 -10.85
CA ARG A 28 -9.29 -3.31 -11.37
C ARG A 28 -9.11 -2.23 -10.29
N VAL A 29 -9.54 -2.49 -9.05
CA VAL A 29 -9.41 -1.54 -7.93
C VAL A 29 -7.99 -1.47 -7.37
N SER A 30 -7.26 -2.58 -7.40
CA SER A 30 -5.92 -2.66 -6.80
C SER A 30 -4.81 -2.13 -7.73
N GLU A 31 -5.17 -1.65 -8.93
CA GLU A 31 -4.24 -1.32 -10.03
C GLU A 31 -3.29 -2.48 -10.40
N ILE A 32 -3.61 -3.70 -9.95
CA ILE A 32 -2.96 -4.94 -10.33
C ILE A 32 -3.53 -5.30 -11.70
N SER A 33 -2.98 -4.69 -12.74
CA SER A 33 -3.31 -5.00 -14.12
C SER A 33 -2.71 -6.34 -14.54
N SER A 34 -3.32 -7.00 -15.53
CA SER A 34 -2.67 -8.12 -16.21
C SER A 34 -1.30 -7.68 -16.72
N PHE A 35 -0.30 -8.56 -16.62
CA PHE A 35 1.08 -8.25 -17.02
C PHE A 35 1.11 -7.66 -18.42
N ASN A 36 1.33 -6.34 -18.50
CA ASN A 36 1.51 -5.61 -19.73
C ASN A 36 2.95 -5.10 -19.72
N ARG A 37 3.80 -5.69 -20.56
CA ARG A 37 5.21 -5.31 -20.69
C ARG A 37 5.37 -3.86 -21.15
N ASP A 38 4.39 -3.34 -21.89
CA ASP A 38 4.44 -2.02 -22.53
C ASP A 38 3.70 -0.95 -21.71
N ILE A 39 3.28 -1.26 -20.48
CA ILE A 39 2.56 -0.29 -19.62
C ILE A 39 3.45 0.86 -19.15
N PHE A 40 4.76 0.66 -19.15
CA PHE A 40 5.74 1.65 -18.74
C PHE A 40 6.62 2.02 -19.93
N LEU A 41 6.70 3.31 -20.22
CA LEU A 41 7.62 3.84 -21.23
C LEU A 41 9.06 3.77 -20.72
N GLU A 42 10.03 3.71 -21.65
CA GLU A 42 11.46 3.72 -21.32
C GLU A 42 11.84 4.94 -20.46
N SER A 43 11.14 6.07 -20.67
CA SER A 43 11.30 7.29 -19.88
C SER A 43 10.91 7.14 -18.40
N GLU A 44 9.98 6.24 -18.09
CA GLU A 44 9.46 6.01 -16.74
C GLU A 44 10.41 5.14 -15.90
N PHE A 45 11.23 4.32 -16.59
CA PHE A 45 12.36 3.60 -15.99
C PHE A 45 13.63 4.45 -15.87
N MET A 46 13.63 5.73 -16.28
CA MET A 46 14.83 6.59 -16.35
C MET A 46 15.61 6.66 -15.04
N ALA A 47 14.91 6.72 -13.91
CA ALA A 47 15.52 6.78 -12.58
C ALA A 47 16.19 5.47 -12.14
N SER A 48 15.87 4.35 -12.80
CA SER A 48 16.44 3.02 -12.50
C SER A 48 17.71 2.72 -13.30
N TYR A 49 17.99 3.43 -14.40
CA TYR A 49 19.22 3.21 -15.17
C TYR A 49 20.43 3.59 -14.33
N VAL A 50 21.19 2.57 -13.94
CA VAL A 50 22.48 2.69 -13.25
C VAL A 50 23.43 3.62 -14.00
N THR A 51 23.29 3.70 -15.33
CA THR A 51 24.09 4.50 -16.25
C THR A 51 23.91 6.02 -16.12
N ASN A 52 22.77 6.52 -15.63
CA ASN A 52 22.50 7.96 -15.50
C ASN A 52 22.81 8.51 -14.09
N ARG A 53 23.39 7.69 -13.21
CA ARG A 53 23.88 8.19 -11.93
C ARG A 53 25.16 8.99 -12.21
N PRO A 54 25.20 10.32 -12.02
CA PRO A 54 26.45 11.04 -12.12
C PRO A 54 27.42 10.38 -11.14
N TYR A 55 28.56 9.92 -11.65
CA TYR A 55 29.60 9.34 -10.81
C TYR A 55 29.95 10.41 -9.77
N LEU A 56 29.78 10.08 -8.48
CA LEU A 56 30.05 10.99 -7.39
C LEU A 56 31.58 11.15 -7.29
N THR A 57 32.17 11.98 -8.14
CA THR A 57 33.55 12.44 -7.99
C THR A 57 33.59 13.41 -6.80
N THR A 58 33.56 12.88 -5.58
CA THR A 58 34.01 13.69 -4.45
C THR A 58 35.47 14.00 -4.70
N ASN A 59 35.77 15.24 -5.08
CA ASN A 59 37.12 15.79 -5.12
C ASN A 59 37.70 15.72 -3.70
N LYS A 60 38.26 14.57 -3.35
CA LYS A 60 39.18 14.42 -2.22
C LYS A 60 40.54 14.11 -2.84
N SER A 61 41.35 15.14 -2.95
CA SER A 61 42.79 15.02 -3.10
C SER A 61 43.33 14.20 -1.92
N GLY A 62 43.50 12.91 -2.14
CA GLY A 62 44.09 11.95 -1.22
C GLY A 62 44.05 10.59 -1.88
N ASN A 63 45.19 10.18 -2.46
CA ASN A 63 45.37 8.86 -3.05
C ASN A 63 44.92 7.77 -2.06
N ILE A 64 44.02 6.88 -2.50
CA ILE A 64 43.76 5.62 -1.82
C ILE A 64 43.86 4.53 -2.89
N ASP A 65 45.01 3.87 -2.92
CA ASP A 65 45.21 2.63 -3.66
C ASP A 65 44.35 1.55 -2.98
N ILE A 66 43.32 1.06 -3.67
CA ILE A 66 42.43 0.04 -3.13
C ILE A 66 42.88 -1.31 -3.70
N ASP A 67 43.75 -1.99 -2.95
CA ASP A 67 44.07 -3.40 -3.16
C ASP A 67 42.81 -4.25 -2.92
N ALA A 68 42.54 -5.21 -3.81
CA ALA A 68 41.31 -6.00 -3.91
C ALA A 68 41.02 -6.97 -2.74
N ASN A 69 41.63 -6.77 -1.56
CA ASN A 69 41.40 -7.55 -0.35
C ASN A 69 41.04 -6.64 0.84
N VAL A 70 39.99 -5.82 0.69
CA VAL A 70 39.45 -5.07 1.83
C VAL A 70 38.62 -6.03 2.69
N ASN A 71 39.28 -6.69 3.64
CA ASN A 71 38.61 -7.28 4.79
C ASN A 71 37.96 -6.13 5.57
N LEU A 72 36.65 -5.95 5.38
CA LEU A 72 35.81 -5.04 6.17
C LEU A 72 35.78 -5.55 7.60
N ASN A 73 36.75 -5.12 8.41
CA ASN A 73 36.74 -5.34 9.85
C ASN A 73 35.64 -4.43 10.43
N LEU A 74 34.40 -4.91 10.32
CA LEU A 74 33.22 -4.35 10.96
C LEU A 74 33.39 -4.52 12.47
N ASN A 75 34.10 -3.58 13.09
CA ASN A 75 34.02 -3.43 14.53
C ASN A 75 32.56 -3.07 14.87
N ASP A 76 31.84 -4.00 15.48
CA ASP A 76 30.43 -3.93 15.91
C ASP A 76 30.07 -2.67 16.74
N ALA A 77 31.07 -1.89 17.16
CA ALA A 77 30.94 -0.68 17.95
C ALA A 77 30.24 0.52 17.24
N LYS A 78 29.99 0.47 15.93
CA LYS A 78 29.35 1.59 15.19
C LYS A 78 27.87 1.42 14.89
N LEU A 79 27.28 0.25 15.14
CA LEU A 79 25.84 0.04 14.98
C LEU A 79 25.12 0.48 16.27
N LYS A 80 24.90 1.79 16.43
CA LYS A 80 23.99 2.26 17.48
C LYS A 80 22.55 1.92 17.06
N PRO A 81 21.77 1.17 17.86
CA PRO A 81 20.39 0.89 17.53
C PRO A 81 19.61 2.19 17.44
N LEU A 82 18.78 2.31 16.41
CA LEU A 82 17.88 3.45 16.25
C LEU A 82 16.95 3.55 17.47
N PRO A 83 16.61 4.78 17.92
CA PRO A 83 15.67 4.95 19.01
C PRO A 83 14.34 4.26 18.67
N LYS A 84 13.74 3.59 19.67
CA LYS A 84 12.43 2.95 19.49
C LYS A 84 11.42 4.01 19.09
N VAL A 85 10.63 3.68 18.07
CA VAL A 85 9.54 4.53 17.57
C VAL A 85 8.63 4.93 18.74
N SER A 86 8.15 6.19 18.71
CA SER A 86 7.21 6.69 19.69
C SER A 86 5.98 5.78 19.81
N PRO A 87 5.35 5.67 20.99
CA PRO A 87 4.12 4.92 21.15
C PRO A 87 3.06 5.33 20.13
N ARG A 88 2.35 4.35 19.57
CA ARG A 88 1.24 4.60 18.64
C ARG A 88 0.20 5.47 19.34
N ASN A 89 -0.30 6.50 18.66
CA ASN A 89 -1.41 7.30 19.18
C ASN A 89 -2.63 6.41 19.45
N THR A 90 -3.02 6.29 20.71
CA THR A 90 -4.18 5.51 21.18
C THR A 90 -5.46 6.31 21.24
N LYS A 91 -5.41 7.62 20.95
CA LYS A 91 -6.61 8.46 20.85
C LYS A 91 -7.34 8.05 19.58
N THR A 92 -8.37 7.25 19.73
CA THR A 92 -9.38 7.11 18.69
C THR A 92 -10.13 8.44 18.63
N ASN A 93 -10.14 9.08 17.47
CA ASN A 93 -11.10 10.16 17.23
C ASN A 93 -12.48 9.58 17.52
N ASN A 94 -13.32 10.33 18.22
CA ASN A 94 -14.66 9.92 18.64
C ASN A 94 -15.60 9.89 17.42
N ARG A 95 -15.27 9.02 16.45
CA ARG A 95 -15.97 8.86 15.20
C ARG A 95 -17.32 8.25 15.53
N ARG A 96 -18.37 8.92 15.06
CA ARG A 96 -19.74 8.42 15.20
C ARG A 96 -19.84 7.01 14.65
N LYS A 97 -20.29 6.07 15.47
CA LYS A 97 -20.56 4.69 15.06
C LYS A 97 -21.79 4.73 14.13
N ARG A 98 -21.66 4.21 12.92
CA ARG A 98 -22.75 4.09 11.93
C ARG A 98 -22.99 2.62 11.62
N ARG A 99 -24.20 2.28 11.18
CA ARG A 99 -24.51 0.95 10.63
C ARG A 99 -23.99 0.86 9.19
N THR A 100 -23.72 -0.35 8.71
CA THR A 100 -23.36 -0.58 7.30
C THR A 100 -24.54 -0.17 6.43
N ALA A 101 -24.33 0.77 5.50
CA ALA A 101 -25.40 1.30 4.66
C ALA A 101 -24.97 1.26 3.18
N ILE A 102 -25.93 1.00 2.31
CA ILE A 102 -25.75 0.97 0.86
C ILE A 102 -25.86 2.41 0.37
N LEU A 103 -24.72 3.03 0.04
CA LEU A 103 -24.63 4.45 -0.34
C LEU A 103 -25.24 4.77 -1.71
N THR A 104 -25.79 3.77 -2.40
CA THR A 104 -26.49 3.91 -3.67
C THR A 104 -28.01 3.99 -3.51
N ASP A 105 -28.55 3.74 -2.31
CA ASP A 105 -29.99 3.85 -2.05
C ASP A 105 -30.35 5.30 -1.73
N THR A 106 -31.30 5.86 -2.50
CA THR A 106 -31.78 7.23 -2.35
C THR A 106 -32.19 7.63 -0.92
N PRO A 107 -32.92 6.81 -0.12
CA PRO A 107 -33.30 7.23 1.23
C PRO A 107 -32.11 7.36 2.20
N VAL A 108 -31.09 6.50 2.05
CA VAL A 108 -29.89 6.52 2.91
C VAL A 108 -29.03 7.74 2.61
N LYS A 109 -28.92 8.10 1.32
CA LYS A 109 -28.17 9.28 0.88
C LYS A 109 -28.81 10.58 1.42
N ASP A 110 -30.14 10.71 1.30
CA ASP A 110 -30.87 11.90 1.76
C ASP A 110 -30.84 12.06 3.29
N GLU A 111 -30.80 10.96 4.05
CA GLU A 111 -30.59 11.01 5.51
C GLU A 111 -29.18 11.50 5.87
N LEU A 112 -28.15 11.02 5.18
CA LEU A 112 -26.76 11.43 5.42
C LEU A 112 -26.50 12.90 5.06
N GLU A 113 -27.10 13.39 3.98
CA GLU A 113 -27.00 14.81 3.57
C GLU A 113 -27.71 15.74 4.56
N ARG A 114 -28.88 15.34 5.07
CA ARG A 114 -29.57 16.08 6.15
C ARG A 114 -28.75 16.12 7.43
N GLU A 115 -28.14 15.00 7.82
CA GLU A 115 -27.26 14.96 8.99
C GLU A 115 -26.04 15.87 8.85
N SER A 116 -25.45 15.98 7.65
CA SER A 116 -24.28 16.85 7.44
C SER A 116 -24.64 18.33 7.50
N ASN A 117 -25.83 18.72 7.05
CA ASN A 117 -26.30 20.11 7.04
C ASN A 117 -26.85 20.60 8.39
N CYS A 118 -27.03 19.71 9.37
CA CYS A 118 -27.45 20.06 10.73
C CYS A 118 -26.27 20.38 11.68
N TYR A 119 -25.06 20.51 11.16
CA TYR A 119 -23.83 20.91 11.87
C TYR A 119 -23.14 22.06 11.13
#